data_AF-A0A931KV05-F1
#
_entry.id   AF-A0A931KV05-F1
#
_cell.length_a   1.000
_cell.length_b   1.000
_cell.length_c   1.000
_cell.angle_alpha   90.00
_cell.angle_beta   90.00
_cell.angle_gamma   90.00
#
_symmetry.space_group_name_H-M   'P 1'
#
loop_
_entity.id
_entity.type
_entity.pdbx_description
1 polymer ?
#
loop_
_entity_poly.entity_id
_entity_poly.type
_entity_poly.pdbx_seq_one_letter_code
_entity_poly.pdbx_strand_id
1 'polypeptide(L)'
;MLGSLGPAWSGGDGAASTLLPDGRVLWLFGDTWSGGLSIAGQRLAGSRLVRNSVVVTQGRCAEALPTDRDALPGAHGTWLWPMHAVVAASGGPGSPATVVVLAQRVRSTGRGPFAFSRVGTAMIRLTVPWGGMPLVGTVRDLPASDVLWGAGILQQGSTTYVYGTRAVDPSEALGRELLVARVPTAHVDDLGSWRYRTQRGWSLDPLDAAVVRPAREGVSTVLGAVTSGTGVVLVTKPQEFLDDRVVALRSEHAWGPFSATTLFRSPSGERVPHYSPDVVAGSTPGGPAVVVVSRTTTSPELARRRPELTLPVFRDIATGL
;
A
#
# COMPACT_ATOMS: atom_id res chain seq x y z
N MET A 1 4.90 -11.00 12.61
CA MET A 1 4.50 -9.66 13.09
C MET A 1 5.74 -8.80 13.19
N LEU A 2 5.68 -7.56 12.70
CA LEU A 2 6.71 -6.55 12.96
C LEU A 2 6.55 -6.01 14.38
N GLY A 3 7.56 -6.22 15.23
CA GLY A 3 7.64 -5.62 16.56
C GLY A 3 8.33 -4.26 16.52
N SER A 4 8.53 -3.66 17.70
CA SER A 4 9.36 -2.45 17.83
C SER A 4 10.80 -2.72 17.40
N LEU A 5 11.38 -1.79 16.63
CA LEU A 5 12.79 -1.78 16.20
C LEU A 5 13.57 -0.74 17.02
N GLY A 6 13.40 -0.82 18.34
CA GLY A 6 14.01 0.12 19.29
C GLY A 6 13.51 1.55 19.06
N PRO A 7 14.42 2.56 19.03
CA PRO A 7 14.03 3.95 18.82
C PRO A 7 13.63 4.26 17.37
N ALA A 8 14.00 3.40 16.41
CA ALA A 8 13.80 3.68 14.99
C ALA A 8 12.35 3.48 14.55
N TRP A 9 11.61 2.54 15.15
CA TRP A 9 10.24 2.25 14.72
C TRP A 9 9.47 1.52 15.81
N SER A 10 8.23 1.92 16.06
CA SER A 10 7.40 1.24 17.06
C SER A 10 5.91 1.23 16.71
N GLY A 11 5.57 1.46 15.45
CA GLY A 11 4.22 1.39 14.90
C GLY A 11 4.09 2.20 13.62
N GLY A 12 3.28 1.75 12.69
CA GLY A 12 3.15 2.38 11.38
C GLY A 12 1.85 2.02 10.71
N ASP A 13 1.26 3.01 10.05
CA ASP A 13 0.07 2.83 9.24
C ASP A 13 0.37 2.20 7.87
N GLY A 14 -0.62 1.61 7.22
CA GLY A 14 -0.43 0.90 5.95
C GLY A 14 0.17 -0.49 6.17
N ALA A 15 1.44 -0.67 5.77
CA ALA A 15 2.19 -1.94 5.67
C ALA A 15 2.16 -2.61 4.28
N ALA A 16 2.26 -1.80 3.23
CA ALA A 16 2.49 -2.33 1.88
C ALA A 16 3.89 -2.94 1.78
N SER A 17 4.04 -3.96 0.93
CA SER A 17 5.31 -4.68 0.82
C SER A 17 5.65 -5.09 -0.60
N THR A 18 6.94 -5.19 -0.90
CA THR A 18 7.45 -5.78 -2.14
C THR A 18 8.63 -6.70 -1.85
N LEU A 19 8.71 -7.82 -2.57
CA LEU A 19 9.83 -8.73 -2.50
C LEU A 19 11.00 -8.15 -3.31
N LEU A 20 12.17 -8.05 -2.70
CA LEU A 20 13.39 -7.61 -3.34
C LEU A 20 14.10 -8.80 -4.03
N PRO A 21 14.93 -8.55 -5.07
CA PRO A 21 15.63 -9.61 -5.79
C PRO A 21 16.59 -10.47 -4.93
N ASP A 22 17.01 -9.97 -3.77
CA ASP A 22 17.87 -10.69 -2.83
C ASP A 22 17.07 -11.45 -1.73
N GLY A 23 15.76 -11.58 -1.90
CA GLY A 23 14.86 -12.32 -1.01
C GLY A 23 14.45 -11.55 0.24
N ARG A 24 14.89 -10.31 0.41
CA ARG A 24 14.41 -9.42 1.48
C ARG A 24 13.04 -8.85 1.12
N VAL A 25 12.30 -8.39 2.12
CA VAL A 25 11.03 -7.69 1.92
C VAL A 25 11.20 -6.23 2.29
N LEU A 26 10.88 -5.33 1.35
CA LEU A 26 10.79 -3.90 1.61
C LEU A 26 9.35 -3.57 1.99
N TRP A 27 9.19 -2.94 3.14
CA TRP A 27 7.93 -2.51 3.72
C TRP A 27 7.81 -0.99 3.68
N LEU A 28 6.62 -0.53 3.35
CA LEU A 28 6.26 0.86 3.26
C LEU A 28 5.11 1.15 4.22
N PHE A 29 5.32 2.17 5.07
CA PHE A 29 4.32 2.61 6.02
C PHE A 29 3.98 4.08 5.79
N GLY A 30 2.72 4.43 6.00
CA GLY A 30 2.28 5.82 6.19
C GLY A 30 2.69 6.33 7.56
N ASP A 31 1.83 7.15 8.18
CA ASP A 31 2.09 7.77 9.49
C ASP A 31 2.68 6.75 10.47
N THR A 32 3.95 6.99 10.85
CA THR A 32 4.81 6.06 11.58
C THR A 32 5.28 6.71 12.84
N TRP A 33 5.20 5.98 13.94
CA TRP A 33 5.77 6.41 15.18
C TRP A 33 7.21 5.93 15.38
N SER A 34 8.06 6.88 15.74
CA SER A 34 9.43 6.63 16.19
C SER A 34 9.59 6.89 17.68
N GLY A 35 10.68 6.38 18.24
CA GLY A 35 11.01 6.39 19.66
C GLY A 35 10.76 5.04 20.32
N GLY A 36 11.54 4.78 21.38
CA GLY A 36 11.52 3.52 22.10
C GLY A 36 10.25 3.30 22.92
N LEU A 37 10.10 2.08 23.40
CA LEU A 37 9.04 1.71 24.33
C LEU A 37 9.62 1.58 25.75
N SER A 38 8.83 1.94 26.75
CA SER A 38 9.13 1.64 28.15
C SER A 38 8.99 0.13 28.41
N ILE A 39 9.44 -0.34 29.58
CA ILE A 39 9.24 -1.72 30.01
C ILE A 39 7.74 -2.10 30.11
N ALA A 40 6.87 -1.12 30.34
CA ALA A 40 5.42 -1.29 30.35
C ALA A 40 4.80 -1.28 28.93
N GLY A 41 5.62 -1.21 27.87
CA GLY A 41 5.18 -1.22 26.48
C GLY A 41 4.62 0.11 25.97
N GLN A 42 4.76 1.21 26.72
CA GLN A 42 4.28 2.54 26.32
C GLN A 42 5.35 3.29 25.52
N ARG A 43 4.96 4.17 24.59
CA ARG A 43 5.92 5.05 23.92
C ARG A 43 6.58 5.98 24.94
N LEU A 44 7.91 6.08 24.87
CA LEU A 44 8.67 7.00 25.70
C LEU A 44 8.35 8.46 25.37
N ALA A 45 8.59 9.35 26.34
CA ALA A 45 8.52 10.78 26.10
C ALA A 45 9.48 11.18 24.96
N GLY A 46 9.03 12.09 24.10
CA GLY A 46 9.78 12.48 22.90
C GLY A 46 9.54 11.61 21.65
N SER A 47 8.77 10.51 21.74
CA SER A 47 8.30 9.79 20.55
C SER A 47 7.59 10.71 19.56
N ARG A 48 7.93 10.56 18.28
CA ARG A 48 7.46 11.41 17.17
C ARG A 48 6.59 10.61 16.22
N LEU A 49 5.76 11.31 15.46
CA LEU A 49 5.01 10.77 14.34
C LEU A 49 5.61 11.37 13.06
N VAL A 50 6.30 10.55 12.28
CA VAL A 50 6.74 10.89 10.91
C VAL A 50 5.67 10.42 9.92
N ARG A 51 5.61 11.01 8.74
CA ARG A 51 4.52 10.80 7.78
C ARG A 51 4.63 9.52 6.98
N ASN A 52 5.81 8.93 6.92
CA ASN A 52 6.04 7.61 6.34
C ASN A 52 7.36 7.03 6.85
N SER A 53 7.51 5.72 6.71
CA SER A 53 8.77 5.04 6.97
C SER A 53 8.98 3.87 6.00
N VAL A 54 10.24 3.42 5.93
CA VAL A 54 10.65 2.24 5.16
C VAL A 54 11.37 1.28 6.09
N VAL A 55 10.96 0.02 6.06
CA VAL A 55 11.60 -1.06 6.82
C VAL A 55 11.98 -2.17 5.85
N VAL A 56 13.17 -2.75 6.01
CA VAL A 56 13.60 -3.94 5.27
C VAL A 56 13.69 -5.12 6.23
N THR A 57 13.12 -6.26 5.85
CA THR A 57 13.18 -7.48 6.65
C THR A 57 13.81 -8.64 5.89
N GLN A 58 14.52 -9.50 6.61
CA GLN A 58 15.01 -10.79 6.12
C GLN A 58 14.95 -11.82 7.24
N GLY A 59 14.10 -12.84 7.08
CA GLY A 59 13.86 -13.81 8.14
C GLY A 59 13.42 -13.12 9.44
N ARG A 60 14.25 -13.19 10.48
CA ARG A 60 13.99 -12.55 11.78
C ARG A 60 14.64 -11.17 11.95
N CYS A 61 15.43 -10.73 10.97
CA CYS A 61 16.10 -9.45 10.99
C CYS A 61 15.21 -8.37 10.39
N ALA A 62 15.22 -7.18 10.97
CA ALA A 62 14.48 -6.03 10.51
C ALA A 62 15.27 -4.76 10.78
N GLU A 63 15.32 -3.87 9.78
CA GLU A 63 16.01 -2.58 9.87
C GLU A 63 15.12 -1.50 9.28
N ALA A 64 14.95 -0.38 9.98
CA ALA A 64 14.23 0.78 9.49
C ALA A 64 15.22 1.83 8.99
N LEU A 65 14.86 2.54 7.91
CA LEU A 65 15.52 3.81 7.62
C LEU A 65 15.36 4.76 8.82
N PRO A 66 16.31 5.69 9.05
CA PRO A 66 16.19 6.69 10.11
C PRO A 66 14.84 7.42 10.05
N THR A 67 14.16 7.49 11.19
CA THR A 67 12.84 8.10 11.37
C THR A 67 12.90 9.40 12.17
N ASP A 68 14.04 10.08 12.09
CA ASP A 68 14.21 11.48 12.51
C ASP A 68 13.49 12.45 11.56
N ARG A 69 13.19 11.99 10.34
CA ARG A 69 12.41 12.62 9.28
C ARG A 69 11.57 11.59 8.52
N ASP A 70 10.68 12.07 7.65
CA ASP A 70 9.96 11.21 6.70
C ASP A 70 10.96 10.50 5.78
N ALA A 71 10.80 9.19 5.60
CA ALA A 71 11.71 8.42 4.74
C ALA A 71 11.55 8.81 3.26
N LEU A 72 10.31 9.02 2.81
CA LEU A 72 9.93 9.50 1.50
C LEU A 72 9.52 10.97 1.64
N PRO A 73 10.36 11.93 1.18
CA PRO A 73 10.14 13.33 1.45
C PRO A 73 8.94 13.89 0.67
N GLY A 74 8.10 14.64 1.38
CA GLY A 74 7.09 15.50 0.77
C GLY A 74 7.67 16.78 0.18
N ALA A 75 6.80 17.67 -0.31
CA ALA A 75 7.19 18.98 -0.83
C ALA A 75 6.06 20.00 -0.61
N HIS A 76 6.38 21.30 -0.55
CA HIS A 76 5.38 22.38 -0.54
C HIS A 76 4.28 22.25 0.52
N GLY A 77 4.63 21.85 1.74
CA GLY A 77 3.66 21.66 2.84
C GLY A 77 2.76 20.42 2.70
N THR A 78 3.08 19.53 1.76
CA THR A 78 2.44 18.21 1.59
C THR A 78 3.36 17.10 2.09
N TRP A 79 2.79 15.95 2.37
CA TRP A 79 3.53 14.71 2.66
C TRP A 79 3.05 13.56 1.78
N LEU A 80 3.77 12.44 1.85
CA LEU A 80 3.50 11.25 1.04
C LEU A 80 3.11 10.07 1.93
N TRP A 81 2.00 9.42 1.59
CA TRP A 81 1.63 8.11 2.13
C TRP A 81 1.85 7.06 1.05
N PRO A 82 2.87 6.19 1.19
CA PRO A 82 3.14 5.16 0.20
C PRO A 82 1.98 4.15 0.15
N MET A 83 1.62 3.74 -1.06
CA MET A 83 0.55 2.77 -1.31
C MET A 83 1.14 1.42 -1.70
N HIS A 84 1.97 1.37 -2.74
CA HIS A 84 2.60 0.13 -3.21
C HIS A 84 3.94 0.42 -3.88
N ALA A 85 4.74 -0.64 -4.07
CA ALA A 85 5.99 -0.59 -4.81
C ALA A 85 6.07 -1.71 -5.83
N VAL A 86 6.87 -1.47 -6.88
CA VAL A 86 7.23 -2.47 -7.88
C VAL A 86 8.74 -2.47 -8.10
N VAL A 87 9.32 -3.65 -8.29
CA VAL A 87 10.71 -3.78 -8.74
C VAL A 87 10.73 -3.58 -10.25
N ALA A 88 11.05 -2.36 -10.69
CA ALA A 88 11.05 -1.98 -12.11
C ALA A 88 12.20 -2.63 -12.88
N ALA A 89 13.37 -2.77 -12.24
CA ALA A 89 14.54 -3.40 -12.85
C ALA A 89 15.48 -3.99 -11.79
N SER A 90 16.21 -5.05 -12.17
CA SER A 90 17.30 -5.63 -11.39
C SER A 90 18.37 -6.18 -12.35
N GLY A 91 19.64 -5.88 -12.07
CA GLY A 91 20.79 -6.41 -12.84
C GLY A 91 21.16 -7.85 -12.50
N GLY A 92 20.35 -8.55 -11.70
CA GLY A 92 20.65 -9.89 -11.19
C GLY A 92 21.45 -9.87 -9.88
N PRO A 93 21.95 -11.04 -9.44
CA PRO A 93 22.68 -11.18 -8.18
C PRO A 93 23.83 -10.17 -8.02
N GLY A 94 23.87 -9.50 -6.87
CA GLY A 94 24.89 -8.50 -6.55
C GLY A 94 24.65 -7.10 -7.13
N SER A 95 23.70 -6.93 -8.05
CA SER A 95 23.36 -5.62 -8.62
C SER A 95 22.30 -4.89 -7.80
N PRO A 96 22.30 -3.55 -7.78
CA PRO A 96 21.20 -2.79 -7.18
C PRO A 96 19.90 -2.97 -7.98
N ALA A 97 18.77 -2.98 -7.26
CA ALA A 97 17.44 -2.96 -7.86
C ALA A 97 16.92 -1.52 -7.98
N THR A 98 16.20 -1.23 -9.06
CA THR A 98 15.35 -0.04 -9.14
C THR A 98 13.95 -0.41 -8.66
N VAL A 99 13.50 0.23 -7.59
CA VAL A 99 12.15 0.08 -7.05
C VAL A 99 11.38 1.39 -7.25
N VAL A 100 10.16 1.30 -7.74
CA VAL A 100 9.28 2.45 -7.95
C VAL A 100 8.13 2.36 -6.96
N VAL A 101 7.97 3.39 -6.13
CA VAL A 101 6.91 3.51 -5.13
C VAL A 101 5.84 4.48 -5.65
N LEU A 102 4.57 4.09 -5.55
CA LEU A 102 3.42 4.95 -5.79
C LEU A 102 2.87 5.40 -4.43
N ALA A 103 2.65 6.70 -4.27
CA ALA A 103 2.23 7.28 -3.00
C ALA A 103 1.12 8.32 -3.20
N GLN A 104 0.22 8.42 -2.24
CA GLN A 104 -0.73 9.54 -2.17
C GLN A 104 0.02 10.79 -1.72
N ARG A 105 -0.18 11.90 -2.42
CA ARG A 105 0.23 13.22 -1.93
C ARG A 105 -0.94 13.84 -1.19
N VAL A 106 -0.68 14.28 0.04
CA VAL A 106 -1.70 14.76 0.97
C VAL A 106 -1.26 16.03 1.66
N ARG A 107 -2.23 16.85 2.04
CA ARG A 107 -2.03 18.07 2.84
C ARG A 107 -2.98 18.08 4.02
N SER A 108 -2.66 18.88 5.04
CA SER A 108 -3.55 19.11 6.17
C SER A 108 -4.70 20.02 5.76
N THR A 109 -5.89 19.74 6.27
CA THR A 109 -7.08 20.61 6.18
C THR A 109 -7.44 21.22 7.54
N GLY A 110 -6.62 21.01 8.57
CA GLY A 110 -6.87 21.51 9.92
C GLY A 110 -6.39 20.55 11.01
N ARG A 111 -7.14 20.50 12.12
CA ARG A 111 -6.83 19.67 13.28
C ARG A 111 -7.71 18.43 13.31
N GLY A 112 -7.13 17.32 13.76
CA GLY A 112 -7.83 16.05 13.97
C GLY A 112 -7.28 14.92 13.10
N PRO A 113 -7.62 13.67 13.42
CA PRO A 113 -7.06 12.48 12.77
C PRO A 113 -7.47 12.33 11.30
N PHE A 114 -8.57 12.96 10.89
CA PHE A 114 -9.09 12.94 9.52
C PHE A 114 -8.96 14.29 8.80
N ALA A 115 -8.20 15.24 9.37
CA ALA A 115 -8.04 16.58 8.81
C ALA A 115 -6.95 16.61 7.73
N PHE A 116 -7.18 15.86 6.66
CA PHE A 116 -6.32 15.82 5.48
C PHE A 116 -7.13 15.76 4.19
N SER A 117 -6.50 16.15 3.08
CA SER A 117 -7.05 15.98 1.74
C SER A 117 -5.97 15.44 0.80
N ARG A 118 -6.34 14.47 -0.03
CA ARG A 118 -5.52 14.06 -1.19
C ARG A 118 -5.44 15.21 -2.18
N VAL A 119 -4.23 15.50 -2.66
CA VAL A 119 -3.95 16.54 -3.67
C VAL A 119 -3.24 16.00 -4.91
N GLY A 120 -2.88 14.71 -4.91
CA GLY A 120 -2.30 14.06 -6.08
C GLY A 120 -1.76 12.67 -5.77
N THR A 121 -1.05 12.12 -6.75
CA THR A 121 -0.24 10.90 -6.62
C THR A 121 1.19 11.24 -6.98
N ALA A 122 2.15 10.67 -6.27
CA ALA A 122 3.56 10.78 -6.59
C ALA A 122 4.16 9.40 -6.85
N MET A 123 5.22 9.41 -7.64
CA MET A 123 6.10 8.28 -7.90
C MET A 123 7.48 8.57 -7.34
N ILE A 124 8.04 7.61 -6.61
CA ILE A 124 9.35 7.73 -5.98
C ILE A 124 10.24 6.61 -6.50
N ARG A 125 11.38 6.97 -7.07
CA ARG A 125 12.40 5.99 -7.48
C ARG A 125 13.34 5.73 -6.31
N LEU A 126 13.49 4.46 -5.96
CA LEU A 126 14.47 3.98 -4.99
C LEU A 126 15.54 3.17 -5.72
N THR A 127 16.78 3.33 -5.31
CA THR A 127 17.87 2.41 -5.64
C THR A 127 18.13 1.55 -4.42
N VAL A 128 17.97 0.23 -4.53
CA VAL A 128 18.16 -0.70 -3.42
C VAL A 128 19.40 -1.54 -3.67
N PRO A 129 20.54 -1.26 -2.99
CA PRO A 129 21.73 -2.10 -3.11
C PRO A 129 21.45 -3.52 -2.63
N TRP A 130 22.12 -4.50 -3.24
CA TRP A 130 22.08 -5.89 -2.79
C TRP A 130 22.52 -5.99 -1.32
N GLY A 131 21.67 -6.54 -0.46
CA GLY A 131 21.92 -6.61 0.99
C GLY A 131 21.94 -5.26 1.73
N GLY A 132 21.74 -4.13 1.05
CA GLY A 132 21.77 -2.78 1.63
C GLY A 132 20.41 -2.11 1.76
N MET A 133 20.34 -1.00 2.49
CA MET A 133 19.12 -0.21 2.69
C MET A 133 18.76 0.63 1.45
N PRO A 134 17.46 0.89 1.19
CA PRO A 134 17.02 1.68 0.05
C PRO A 134 17.53 3.12 0.11
N LEU A 135 18.04 3.59 -1.04
CA LEU A 135 18.41 4.98 -1.27
C LEU A 135 17.27 5.68 -2.01
N VAL A 136 16.76 6.75 -1.41
CA VAL A 136 15.63 7.51 -1.97
C VAL A 136 16.15 8.46 -3.04
N GLY A 137 15.64 8.28 -4.26
CA GLY A 137 15.97 9.09 -5.42
C GLY A 137 14.89 10.12 -5.73
N THR A 138 14.54 10.22 -7.01
CA THR A 138 13.63 11.24 -7.51
C THR A 138 12.19 11.00 -7.06
N VAL A 139 11.52 12.09 -6.68
CA VAL A 139 10.07 12.15 -6.46
C VAL A 139 9.46 12.95 -7.60
N ARG A 140 8.47 12.36 -8.29
CA ARG A 140 7.75 12.99 -9.40
C ARG A 140 6.25 12.89 -9.18
N ASP A 141 5.55 13.99 -9.36
CA ASP A 141 4.09 13.97 -9.33
C ASP A 141 3.52 13.41 -10.64
N LEU A 142 2.49 12.58 -10.51
CA LEU A 142 1.65 12.17 -11.63
C LEU A 142 0.73 13.34 -12.04
N PRO A 143 0.25 13.36 -13.30
CA PRO A 143 -0.79 14.27 -13.73
C PRO A 143 -2.00 14.25 -12.79
N ALA A 144 -2.65 15.40 -12.63
CA ALA A 144 -3.84 15.53 -11.81
C ALA A 144 -4.94 14.57 -12.29
N SER A 145 -5.53 13.82 -11.36
CA SER A 145 -6.59 12.86 -11.64
C SER A 145 -7.51 12.67 -10.43
N ASP A 146 -8.79 12.47 -10.72
CA ASP A 146 -9.81 11.97 -9.79
C ASP A 146 -9.54 10.51 -9.38
N VAL A 147 -8.91 9.73 -10.26
CA VAL A 147 -8.45 8.36 -10.01
C VAL A 147 -7.12 8.38 -9.25
N LEU A 148 -7.06 7.65 -8.15
CA LEU A 148 -5.85 7.39 -7.40
C LEU A 148 -5.08 6.23 -8.03
N TRP A 149 -4.36 6.50 -9.12
CA TRP A 149 -3.50 5.51 -9.76
C TRP A 149 -2.39 5.02 -8.82
N GLY A 150 -2.13 3.71 -8.80
CA GLY A 150 -1.16 3.09 -7.90
C GLY A 150 -1.73 2.63 -6.56
N ALA A 151 -3.06 2.69 -6.40
CA ALA A 151 -3.80 2.17 -5.24
C ALA A 151 -3.74 0.64 -5.10
N GLY A 152 -3.27 -0.06 -6.13
CA GLY A 152 -2.94 -1.49 -6.12
C GLY A 152 -1.93 -1.76 -7.24
N ILE A 153 -1.02 -2.69 -7.02
CA ILE A 153 -0.01 -3.07 -8.01
C ILE A 153 0.03 -4.59 -8.14
N LEU A 154 -0.02 -5.07 -9.39
CA LEU A 154 0.11 -6.48 -9.72
C LEU A 154 1.15 -6.65 -10.82
N GLN A 155 2.25 -7.33 -10.54
CA GLN A 155 3.22 -7.71 -11.56
C GLN A 155 2.94 -9.12 -12.08
N GLN A 156 2.76 -9.25 -13.40
CA GLN A 156 2.58 -10.53 -14.08
C GLN A 156 3.56 -10.62 -15.25
N GLY A 157 4.62 -11.42 -15.08
CA GLY A 157 5.74 -11.47 -16.02
C GLY A 157 6.41 -10.10 -16.16
N SER A 158 6.56 -9.62 -17.41
CA SER A 158 7.14 -8.32 -17.75
C SER A 158 6.12 -7.16 -17.75
N THR A 159 4.86 -7.43 -17.41
CA THR A 159 3.80 -6.42 -17.34
C THR A 159 3.45 -6.12 -15.89
N THR A 160 3.33 -4.83 -15.58
CA THR A 160 2.75 -4.35 -14.33
C THR A 160 1.35 -3.81 -14.62
N TYR A 161 0.35 -4.32 -13.90
CA TYR A 161 -0.97 -3.72 -13.83
C TYR A 161 -1.02 -2.75 -12.66
N VAL A 162 -1.44 -1.53 -12.96
CA VAL A 162 -1.58 -0.44 -12.00
C VAL A 162 -3.06 -0.19 -11.78
N TYR A 163 -3.56 -0.55 -10.61
CA TYR A 163 -4.94 -0.29 -10.22
C TYR A 163 -5.10 1.15 -9.77
N GLY A 164 -6.20 1.77 -10.18
CA GLY A 164 -6.65 3.07 -9.75
C GLY A 164 -7.97 2.94 -8.99
N THR A 165 -8.12 3.69 -7.91
CA THR A 165 -9.39 3.77 -7.18
C THR A 165 -10.00 5.15 -7.32
N ARG A 166 -11.32 5.24 -7.51
CA ARG A 166 -12.03 6.52 -7.59
C ARG A 166 -13.18 6.57 -6.60
N ALA A 167 -13.21 7.65 -5.83
CA ALA A 167 -14.32 7.93 -4.93
C ALA A 167 -15.55 8.38 -5.73
N VAL A 168 -16.72 7.91 -5.33
CA VAL A 168 -18.02 8.42 -5.78
C VAL A 168 -18.66 9.25 -4.68
N ASP A 169 -19.82 9.85 -4.96
CA ASP A 169 -20.61 10.53 -3.94
C ASP A 169 -20.92 9.55 -2.78
N PRO A 170 -20.67 9.91 -1.51
CA PRO A 170 -20.93 9.03 -0.37
C PRO A 170 -22.39 8.58 -0.23
N SER A 171 -23.35 9.30 -0.83
CA SER A 171 -24.76 8.88 -0.91
C SER A 171 -24.98 7.71 -1.88
N GLU A 172 -24.07 7.49 -2.83
CA GLU A 172 -24.13 6.37 -3.77
C GLU A 172 -23.54 5.09 -3.19
N ALA A 173 -22.30 5.20 -2.71
CA ALA A 173 -21.53 4.11 -2.10
C ALA A 173 -20.35 4.65 -1.29
N LEU A 174 -19.87 3.84 -0.34
CA LEU A 174 -18.70 4.16 0.47
C LEU A 174 -17.42 3.53 -0.12
N GLY A 175 -17.58 2.41 -0.82
CA GLY A 175 -16.53 1.78 -1.62
C GLY A 175 -16.08 2.65 -2.78
N ARG A 176 -14.91 2.32 -3.34
CA ARG A 176 -14.35 2.99 -4.51
C ARG A 176 -14.66 2.21 -5.78
N GLU A 177 -14.78 2.93 -6.89
CA GLU A 177 -14.66 2.30 -8.22
C GLU A 177 -13.23 1.79 -8.42
N LEU A 178 -13.10 0.69 -9.15
CA LEU A 178 -11.82 0.16 -9.58
C LEU A 178 -11.62 0.42 -11.07
N LEU A 179 -10.45 0.92 -11.42
CA LEU A 179 -9.95 1.09 -12.78
C LEU A 179 -8.56 0.43 -12.87
N VAL A 180 -8.08 0.15 -14.07
CA VAL A 180 -6.78 -0.50 -14.26
C VAL A 180 -6.05 0.03 -15.48
N ALA A 181 -4.75 0.27 -15.32
CA ALA A 181 -3.79 0.49 -16.38
C ALA A 181 -2.81 -0.69 -16.45
N ARG A 182 -2.13 -0.84 -17.57
CA ARG A 182 -0.98 -1.74 -17.72
C ARG A 182 0.21 -0.99 -18.29
N VAL A 183 1.40 -1.43 -17.93
CA VAL A 183 2.67 -0.86 -18.40
C VAL A 183 3.73 -1.96 -18.39
N PRO A 184 4.68 -1.98 -19.34
CA PRO A 184 5.88 -2.80 -19.19
C PRO A 184 6.58 -2.45 -17.87
N THR A 185 6.93 -3.44 -17.05
CA THR A 185 7.50 -3.23 -15.71
C THR A 185 8.76 -2.35 -15.73
N ALA A 186 9.60 -2.53 -16.76
CA ALA A 186 10.82 -1.73 -16.96
C ALA A 186 10.57 -0.25 -17.30
N HIS A 187 9.32 0.11 -17.63
CA HIS A 187 8.89 1.44 -18.03
C HIS A 187 7.76 1.97 -17.13
N VAL A 188 7.59 1.43 -15.92
CA VAL A 188 6.54 1.87 -15.00
C VAL A 188 6.63 3.36 -14.65
N ASP A 189 7.83 3.94 -14.71
CA ASP A 189 8.09 5.37 -14.49
C ASP A 189 7.94 6.26 -15.72
N ASP A 190 7.68 5.67 -16.89
CA ASP A 190 7.32 6.36 -18.11
C ASP A 190 5.81 6.31 -18.35
N LEU A 191 5.12 7.41 -18.04
CA LEU A 191 3.68 7.55 -18.26
C LEU A 191 3.27 7.42 -19.74
N GLY A 192 4.17 7.66 -20.71
CA GLY A 192 3.89 7.43 -22.13
C GLY A 192 3.76 5.95 -22.49
N SER A 193 4.31 5.07 -21.65
CA SER A 193 4.21 3.61 -21.79
C SER A 193 2.96 3.03 -21.14
N TRP A 194 2.20 3.82 -20.37
CA TRP A 194 0.99 3.35 -19.72
C TRP A 194 -0.14 3.18 -20.73
N ARG A 195 -0.95 2.17 -20.52
CA ARG A 195 -2.16 1.90 -21.29
C ARG A 195 -3.33 1.69 -20.34
N TYR A 196 -4.39 2.47 -20.49
CA TYR A 196 -5.57 2.46 -19.61
C TYR A 196 -6.65 1.58 -20.19
N ARG A 197 -7.25 0.72 -19.35
CA ARG A 197 -8.28 -0.24 -19.81
C ARG A 197 -9.52 0.52 -20.22
N THR A 198 -9.96 0.35 -21.46
CA THR A 198 -11.28 0.81 -21.93
C THR A 198 -12.27 -0.35 -21.88
N GLN A 199 -13.55 -0.11 -22.22
CA GLN A 199 -14.56 -1.18 -22.27
C GLN A 199 -14.16 -2.35 -23.19
N ARG A 200 -13.41 -2.08 -24.27
CA ARG A 200 -13.08 -3.08 -25.30
C ARG A 200 -11.59 -3.26 -25.55
N GLY A 201 -10.74 -2.36 -25.04
CA GLY A 201 -9.33 -2.34 -25.39
C GLY A 201 -8.48 -1.58 -24.38
N TRP A 202 -7.50 -0.86 -24.91
CA TRP A 202 -6.52 -0.13 -24.13
C TRP A 202 -6.25 1.21 -24.81
N SER A 203 -6.26 2.30 -24.06
CA SER A 203 -5.98 3.66 -24.55
C SER A 203 -4.68 4.19 -23.97
N LEU A 204 -4.08 5.17 -24.64
CA LEU A 204 -3.00 6.01 -24.10
C LEU A 204 -3.54 7.10 -23.19
N ASP A 205 -4.80 7.49 -23.34
CA ASP A 205 -5.42 8.57 -22.58
C ASP A 205 -6.03 8.01 -21.27
N PRO A 206 -5.63 8.54 -20.09
CA PRO A 206 -6.25 8.15 -18.83
C PRO A 206 -7.75 8.47 -18.74
N LEU A 207 -8.25 9.44 -19.51
CA LEU A 207 -9.67 9.82 -19.50
C LEU A 207 -10.57 8.74 -20.14
N ASP A 208 -10.01 7.87 -20.96
CA ASP A 208 -10.73 6.75 -21.58
C ASP A 208 -10.87 5.54 -20.64
N ALA A 209 -10.30 5.60 -19.43
CA ALA A 209 -10.30 4.49 -18.49
C ALA A 209 -11.73 4.12 -18.07
N ALA A 210 -12.10 2.86 -18.31
CA ALA A 210 -13.39 2.31 -17.93
C ALA A 210 -13.33 1.75 -16.50
N VAL A 211 -14.45 1.89 -15.80
CA VAL A 211 -14.68 1.25 -14.50
C VAL A 211 -14.79 -0.26 -14.69
N VAL A 212 -13.89 -1.01 -14.07
CA VAL A 212 -13.89 -2.49 -14.10
C VAL A 212 -14.63 -3.10 -12.93
N ARG A 213 -14.89 -2.31 -11.88
CA ARG A 213 -15.76 -2.66 -10.75
C ARG A 213 -16.44 -1.41 -10.20
N PRO A 214 -17.78 -1.36 -10.16
CA PRO A 214 -18.51 -0.17 -9.70
C PRO A 214 -18.40 0.00 -8.17
N ALA A 215 -18.55 1.23 -7.68
CA ALA A 215 -18.39 1.56 -6.25
C ALA A 215 -19.37 0.83 -5.31
N ARG A 216 -20.58 0.49 -5.79
CA ARG A 216 -21.56 -0.32 -5.04
C ARG A 216 -21.03 -1.71 -4.69
N GLU A 217 -20.26 -2.30 -5.59
CA GLU A 217 -19.55 -3.54 -5.36
C GLU A 217 -18.21 -3.31 -4.65
N GLY A 218 -17.55 -2.20 -4.97
CA GLY A 218 -16.56 -1.50 -4.16
C GLY A 218 -15.23 -2.20 -3.97
N VAL A 219 -14.21 -1.36 -3.72
CA VAL A 219 -12.91 -1.72 -3.16
C VAL A 219 -12.50 -0.66 -2.13
N SER A 220 -11.50 -0.98 -1.32
CA SER A 220 -10.80 -0.03 -0.44
C SER A 220 -10.01 0.99 -1.24
N THR A 221 -9.65 2.12 -0.61
CA THR A 221 -8.86 3.20 -1.24
C THR A 221 -7.52 2.67 -1.73
N VAL A 222 -6.92 1.75 -0.98
CA VAL A 222 -5.71 1.00 -1.33
C VAL A 222 -6.04 -0.49 -1.12
N LEU A 223 -5.60 -1.36 -2.03
CA LEU A 223 -5.94 -2.78 -2.04
C LEU A 223 -4.74 -3.65 -2.43
N GLY A 224 -4.67 -4.85 -1.86
CA GLY A 224 -3.67 -5.83 -2.28
C GLY A 224 -4.01 -6.52 -3.58
N ALA A 225 -2.99 -6.88 -4.36
CA ALA A 225 -3.13 -7.64 -5.59
C ALA A 225 -1.99 -8.66 -5.73
N VAL A 226 -2.34 -9.89 -6.10
CA VAL A 226 -1.38 -10.98 -6.31
C VAL A 226 -1.80 -11.83 -7.51
N THR A 227 -0.82 -12.40 -8.21
CA THR A 227 -1.08 -13.39 -9.27
C THR A 227 -1.51 -14.70 -8.64
N SER A 228 -2.38 -15.46 -9.30
CA SER A 228 -2.78 -16.80 -8.84
C SER A 228 -3.01 -17.74 -10.00
N GLY A 229 -2.09 -18.70 -10.19
CA GLY A 229 -2.01 -19.46 -11.43
C GLY A 229 -1.89 -18.53 -12.63
N THR A 230 -2.84 -18.62 -13.56
CA THR A 230 -2.96 -17.71 -14.71
C THR A 230 -3.79 -16.46 -14.42
N GLY A 231 -4.53 -16.45 -13.31
CA GLY A 231 -5.44 -15.38 -12.92
C GLY A 231 -4.84 -14.41 -11.90
N VAL A 232 -5.74 -13.66 -11.27
CA VAL A 232 -5.43 -12.61 -10.31
C VAL A 232 -6.35 -12.71 -9.11
N VAL A 233 -5.84 -12.30 -7.94
CA VAL A 233 -6.64 -12.09 -6.74
C VAL A 233 -6.37 -10.71 -6.18
N LEU A 234 -7.44 -9.95 -5.94
CA LEU A 234 -7.41 -8.69 -5.22
C LEU A 234 -7.93 -8.91 -3.80
N VAL A 235 -7.24 -8.37 -2.80
CA VAL A 235 -7.68 -8.41 -1.41
C VAL A 235 -8.12 -7.03 -0.98
N THR A 236 -9.35 -6.92 -0.50
CA THR A 236 -9.96 -5.61 -0.23
C THR A 236 -11.06 -5.68 0.82
N LYS A 237 -11.43 -4.52 1.38
CA LYS A 237 -12.71 -4.31 2.08
C LYS A 237 -13.64 -3.53 1.14
N PRO A 238 -14.76 -4.13 0.67
CA PRO A 238 -15.60 -3.55 -0.39
C PRO A 238 -16.12 -2.14 -0.09
N GLN A 239 -16.55 -1.89 1.15
CA GLN A 239 -17.08 -0.60 1.61
C GLN A 239 -16.11 0.06 2.62
N GLU A 240 -14.81 0.05 2.30
CA GLU A 240 -13.75 0.67 3.11
C GLU A 240 -13.72 0.13 4.55
N PHE A 241 -13.35 0.98 5.52
CA PHE A 241 -13.26 0.61 6.93
C PHE A 241 -14.62 0.20 7.54
N LEU A 242 -15.74 0.50 6.88
CA LEU A 242 -17.10 0.17 7.37
C LEU A 242 -17.57 -1.24 6.99
N ASP A 243 -17.00 -1.87 5.95
CA ASP A 243 -17.29 -3.30 5.72
C ASP A 243 -16.58 -4.13 6.79
N ASP A 244 -17.24 -5.10 7.39
CA ASP A 244 -16.60 -5.98 8.35
C ASP A 244 -15.81 -7.10 7.68
N ARG A 245 -15.92 -7.26 6.36
CA ARG A 245 -15.33 -8.38 5.62
C ARG A 245 -14.09 -7.92 4.88
N VAL A 246 -13.05 -8.74 4.98
CA VAL A 246 -11.97 -8.77 4.02
C VAL A 246 -12.33 -9.83 2.98
N VAL A 247 -12.32 -9.46 1.71
CA VAL A 247 -12.71 -10.32 0.59
C VAL A 247 -11.57 -10.51 -0.39
N ALA A 248 -11.54 -11.67 -1.03
CA ALA A 248 -10.78 -11.94 -2.24
C ALA A 248 -11.68 -11.74 -3.46
N LEU A 249 -11.24 -10.94 -4.42
CA LEU A 249 -11.84 -10.77 -5.73
C LEU A 249 -11.00 -11.51 -6.75
N ARG A 250 -11.54 -12.57 -7.37
CA ARG A 250 -10.79 -13.44 -8.29
C ARG A 250 -11.22 -13.23 -9.73
N SER A 251 -10.26 -13.26 -10.64
CA SER A 251 -10.52 -13.22 -12.08
C SER A 251 -9.40 -13.90 -12.87
N GLU A 252 -9.71 -14.33 -14.09
CA GLU A 252 -8.69 -14.76 -15.07
C GLU A 252 -7.94 -13.57 -15.68
N HIS A 253 -8.48 -12.36 -15.54
CA HIS A 253 -7.89 -11.14 -16.08
C HIS A 253 -7.68 -10.09 -15.00
N ALA A 254 -6.61 -9.30 -15.14
CA ALA A 254 -6.36 -8.15 -14.26
C ALA A 254 -7.46 -7.07 -14.29
N TRP A 255 -8.39 -7.12 -15.25
CA TRP A 255 -9.51 -6.18 -15.36
C TRP A 255 -10.88 -6.82 -15.10
N GLY A 256 -10.92 -8.04 -14.54
CA GLY A 256 -12.18 -8.72 -14.28
C GLY A 256 -12.78 -9.43 -15.51
N PRO A 257 -14.03 -9.92 -15.42
CA PRO A 257 -14.95 -9.76 -14.29
C PRO A 257 -14.45 -10.47 -13.02
N PHE A 258 -14.82 -9.95 -11.85
CA PHE A 258 -14.35 -10.44 -10.56
C PHE A 258 -15.43 -11.20 -9.79
N SER A 259 -15.07 -12.36 -9.25
CA SER A 259 -15.90 -13.13 -8.32
C SER A 259 -15.41 -12.91 -6.88
N ALA A 260 -16.31 -12.51 -5.99
CA ALA A 260 -15.97 -12.18 -4.60
C ALA A 260 -16.16 -13.38 -3.64
N THR A 261 -15.21 -13.56 -2.71
CA THR A 261 -15.34 -14.51 -1.60
C THR A 261 -14.82 -13.88 -0.32
N THR A 262 -15.55 -14.00 0.79
CA THR A 262 -15.05 -13.54 2.09
C THR A 262 -13.89 -14.43 2.55
N LEU A 263 -12.77 -13.79 2.89
CA LEU A 263 -11.61 -14.45 3.49
C LEU A 263 -11.79 -14.58 5.01
N PHE A 264 -12.09 -13.45 5.65
CA PHE A 264 -12.34 -13.38 7.09
C PHE A 264 -13.04 -12.06 7.45
N ARG A 265 -13.45 -11.92 8.72
CA ARG A 265 -14.00 -10.68 9.27
C ARG A 265 -12.92 -9.88 9.99
N SER A 266 -12.88 -8.57 9.75
CA SER A 266 -12.05 -7.57 10.41
C SER A 266 -12.86 -6.29 10.62
N PRO A 267 -13.78 -6.27 11.59
CA PRO A 267 -14.61 -5.10 11.87
C PRO A 267 -13.77 -3.93 12.36
N SER A 268 -14.18 -2.71 12.02
CA SER A 268 -13.57 -1.48 12.56
C SER A 268 -14.25 -1.06 13.86
N GLY A 269 -13.46 -0.55 14.81
CA GLY A 269 -13.98 0.21 15.93
C GLY A 269 -13.96 1.71 15.63
N GLU A 270 -14.82 2.48 16.32
CA GLU A 270 -14.88 3.94 16.18
C GLU A 270 -13.53 4.63 16.39
N ARG A 271 -12.75 4.14 17.37
CA ARG A 271 -11.43 4.68 17.72
C ARG A 271 -10.26 3.91 17.13
N VAL A 272 -10.52 2.73 16.58
CA VAL A 272 -9.51 1.80 16.07
C VAL A 272 -10.00 1.22 14.74
N PRO A 273 -9.90 1.99 13.64
CA PRO A 273 -10.33 1.53 12.33
C PRO A 273 -9.40 0.44 11.79
N HIS A 274 -9.98 -0.53 11.09
CA HIS A 274 -9.29 -1.58 10.33
C HIS A 274 -9.60 -1.40 8.84
N TYR A 275 -8.59 -1.20 8.01
CA TYR A 275 -8.76 -0.81 6.61
C TYR A 275 -7.64 -1.30 5.70
N SER A 276 -7.79 -1.04 4.40
CA SER A 276 -6.78 -1.25 3.35
C SER A 276 -6.00 -2.55 3.50
N PRO A 277 -6.68 -3.72 3.44
CA PRO A 277 -5.99 -4.97 3.51
C PRO A 277 -5.09 -5.15 2.29
N ASP A 278 -3.93 -5.73 2.49
CA ASP A 278 -2.93 -6.01 1.46
C ASP A 278 -2.42 -7.45 1.58
N VAL A 279 -1.81 -7.96 0.52
CA VAL A 279 -1.14 -9.26 0.50
C VAL A 279 0.34 -9.03 0.78
N VAL A 280 0.86 -9.70 1.80
CA VAL A 280 2.30 -9.59 2.13
C VAL A 280 3.12 -10.21 1.01
N ALA A 281 4.11 -9.46 0.52
CA ALA A 281 5.01 -9.91 -0.52
C ALA A 281 5.77 -11.18 -0.10
N GLY A 282 5.96 -12.09 -1.06
CA GLY A 282 6.50 -13.42 -0.79
C GLY A 282 5.43 -14.45 -0.38
N SER A 283 4.17 -14.06 -0.20
CA SER A 283 3.04 -15.00 -0.16
C SER A 283 2.97 -15.78 -1.47
N THR A 284 2.92 -17.11 -1.40
CA THR A 284 2.87 -17.97 -2.60
C THR A 284 1.44 -18.25 -3.01
N PRO A 285 1.09 -18.06 -4.30
CA PRO A 285 -0.26 -18.38 -4.78
C PRO A 285 -0.54 -19.88 -4.69
N GLY A 286 -1.75 -20.25 -4.27
CA GLY A 286 -2.11 -21.64 -3.94
C GLY A 286 -1.43 -22.21 -2.69
N GLY A 287 -0.56 -21.45 -2.02
CA GLY A 287 0.07 -21.77 -0.74
C GLY A 287 -0.44 -20.90 0.40
N PRO A 288 0.20 -20.97 1.58
CA PRO A 288 -0.08 -20.07 2.68
C PRO A 288 0.21 -18.63 2.25
N ALA A 289 -0.80 -17.78 2.31
CA ALA A 289 -0.65 -16.35 2.10
C ALA A 289 -0.90 -15.60 3.39
N VAL A 290 -0.22 -14.47 3.56
CA VAL A 290 -0.47 -13.58 4.70
C VAL A 290 -1.14 -12.33 4.20
N VAL A 291 -2.33 -12.06 4.71
CA VAL A 291 -2.99 -10.77 4.53
C VAL A 291 -2.66 -9.88 5.72
N VAL A 292 -2.23 -8.68 5.41
CA VAL A 292 -2.04 -7.61 6.39
C VAL A 292 -3.24 -6.68 6.33
N VAL A 293 -3.77 -6.29 7.49
CA VAL A 293 -4.84 -5.29 7.60
C VAL A 293 -4.29 -4.11 8.37
N SER A 294 -4.34 -2.93 7.77
CA SER A 294 -3.94 -1.69 8.44
C SER A 294 -4.83 -1.46 9.66
N ARG A 295 -4.19 -1.04 10.75
CA ARG A 295 -4.85 -0.71 12.01
C ARG A 295 -4.13 0.46 12.64
N THR A 296 -4.89 1.48 12.97
CA THR A 296 -4.40 2.65 13.70
C THR A 296 -5.44 3.10 14.71
N THR A 297 -5.12 4.13 15.50
CA THR A 297 -6.09 4.78 16.38
C THR A 297 -6.26 6.25 16.05
N THR A 298 -7.49 6.73 16.17
CA THR A 298 -7.83 8.14 16.01
C THR A 298 -7.39 9.02 17.19
N SER A 299 -6.87 8.41 18.27
CA SER A 299 -6.39 9.11 19.48
C SER A 299 -4.87 9.05 19.60
N PRO A 300 -4.16 10.19 19.46
CA PRO A 300 -2.72 10.25 19.69
C PRO A 300 -2.31 9.83 21.11
N GLU A 301 -3.16 10.05 22.11
CA GLU A 301 -2.90 9.60 23.48
C GLU A 301 -2.95 8.08 23.58
N LEU A 302 -3.97 7.44 22.99
CA LEU A 302 -4.04 5.98 22.94
C LEU A 302 -2.87 5.40 22.17
N ALA A 303 -2.45 6.01 21.04
CA ALA A 303 -1.28 5.56 20.29
C ALA A 303 0.02 5.59 21.11
N ARG A 304 0.13 6.49 22.10
CA ARG A 304 1.27 6.54 23.03
C ARG A 304 1.16 5.50 24.14
N ARG A 305 -0.02 5.34 24.74
CA ARG A 305 -0.24 4.41 25.87
C ARG A 305 -0.35 2.95 25.43
N ARG A 306 -0.80 2.70 24.20
CA ARG A 306 -1.12 1.38 23.63
C ARG A 306 -0.56 1.26 22.20
N PRO A 307 0.78 1.20 22.03
CA PRO A 307 1.42 1.23 20.71
C PRO A 307 1.03 0.08 19.80
N GLU A 308 0.60 -1.05 20.36
CA GLU A 308 0.09 -2.19 19.61
C GLU A 308 -1.15 -1.85 18.78
N LEU A 309 -1.94 -0.83 19.15
CA LEU A 309 -3.08 -0.34 18.36
C LEU A 309 -2.67 0.38 17.08
N THR A 310 -1.36 0.63 16.90
CA THR A 310 -0.77 1.21 15.70
C THR A 310 0.13 0.22 14.95
N LEU A 311 0.01 -1.07 15.28
CA LEU A 311 0.65 -2.16 14.54
C LEU A 311 -0.37 -2.78 13.58
N PRO A 312 0.06 -3.07 12.33
CA PRO A 312 -0.77 -3.80 11.38
C PRO A 312 -1.05 -5.22 11.88
N VAL A 313 -2.21 -5.76 11.49
CA VAL A 313 -2.66 -7.10 11.88
C VAL A 313 -2.43 -8.07 10.74
N PHE A 314 -1.65 -9.12 11.00
CA PHE A 314 -1.37 -10.18 10.03
C PHE A 314 -2.32 -11.36 10.25
N ARG A 315 -2.85 -11.91 9.15
CA ARG A 315 -3.71 -13.08 9.14
C ARG A 315 -3.22 -14.07 8.10
N ASP A 316 -2.88 -15.27 8.55
CA ASP A 316 -2.60 -16.38 7.66
C ASP A 316 -3.89 -16.82 6.98
N ILE A 317 -3.81 -17.07 5.68
CA ILE A 317 -4.88 -17.63 4.88
C ILE A 317 -4.40 -19.00 4.43
N ALA A 318 -5.04 -20.02 5.00
CA ALA A 318 -4.60 -21.41 4.92
C ALA A 318 -4.48 -21.92 3.48
N THR A 319 -5.34 -21.45 2.58
CA THR A 319 -5.29 -21.73 1.13
C THR A 319 -6.07 -20.68 0.33
N GLY A 320 -5.63 -20.44 -0.91
CA GLY A 320 -6.51 -19.91 -1.96
C GLY A 320 -6.43 -18.41 -2.25
N LEU A 321 -5.28 -17.75 -2.09
CA LEU A 321 -4.98 -16.63 -3.00
C LEU A 321 -4.54 -17.23 -4.33
#